data_AF-A0A7Y4LX91-F1
#
_entry.id   AF-A0A7Y4LX91-F1
#
_cell.length_a   1.000
_cell.length_b   1.000
_cell.length_c   1.000
_cell.angle_alpha   90.00
_cell.angle_beta   90.00
_cell.angle_gamma   90.00
#
_symmetry.space_group_name_H-M   'P 1'
#
loop_
_entity.id
_entity.type
_entity.pdbx_description
1 polymer ?
#
loop_
_entity_poly.entity_id
_entity_poly.type
_entity_poly.pdbx_seq_one_letter_code
_entity_poly.pdbx_strand_id
1 'polypeptide(L)'
;MIAGQNVSSATSPLPRGVRRALDAMRSNIGHNWRLTELAAIAGVSGRTLQRQFLAFIGKTPRGVLREIGLECARRELLQGAPDVKIMNVALRCGFPHFGRFSIAYRRRYGETPSQTLKRQEVLTDALGAMPSLFLPVRDRPPIAFGPIEAVTENLSVAADIADDLVTALTRAGIAVATRSTAARYHLGGAIRGTGAQMHLSIRLIDTETGGQLWAHRTDNVLRDGTATTEHLAARIAAALQPCLRMAEVNRALRKPITCLGAQDLALRAMPGVLSLDATGNARALELLERAMDQDPNHPLAIALAAWAHVQRVVYHFTHAPLEERARSLELARKARALRGDATVLAILGNALSLLNEFDCADLVTRKALAIDGGSAWAWSRSGWIDVYKGDPQSAIERFKIALDLAPHDPLAFNSMVGIGCALFTAGQYAEGAIWQERALAEHPSASWVHRTLCPAYVLAGQRPQARRSLGALRQHYPDLTLAEVHRGMPPLPPIQCDLVVGALQEAGLPA
;
A
#
# COMPACT_ATOMS: atom_id res chain seq x y z
N MET A 1 0.48 -46.69 11.97
CA MET A 1 -0.67 -47.32 11.30
C MET A 1 -1.87 -46.39 11.40
N ILE A 2 -2.28 -45.85 10.23
CA ILE A 2 -3.65 -45.45 9.79
C ILE A 2 -4.39 -44.42 10.67
N ALA A 3 -4.89 -43.26 10.23
CA ALA A 3 -4.95 -42.45 9.00
C ALA A 3 -5.40 -41.04 9.47
N GLY A 4 -5.04 -39.89 8.91
CA GLY A 4 -4.81 -39.60 7.50
C GLY A 4 -6.14 -39.30 6.78
N GLN A 5 -6.89 -38.25 7.15
CA GLN A 5 -7.96 -37.70 6.31
C GLN A 5 -8.07 -36.16 6.35
N ASN A 6 -7.55 -35.57 5.27
CA ASN A 6 -8.08 -34.45 4.48
C ASN A 6 -8.26 -33.06 5.11
N VAL A 7 -7.14 -32.32 5.14
CA VAL A 7 -7.14 -30.89 4.81
C VAL A 7 -7.13 -30.76 3.29
N SER A 8 -8.32 -30.66 2.70
CA SER A 8 -8.52 -30.15 1.34
C SER A 8 -9.82 -29.37 1.37
N SER A 9 -9.74 -28.05 1.58
CA SER A 9 -10.85 -27.14 1.30
C SER A 9 -10.99 -27.00 -0.22
N ALA A 10 -11.42 -28.08 -0.87
CA ALA A 10 -11.90 -28.02 -2.23
C ALA A 10 -13.20 -27.19 -2.20
N THR A 11 -13.14 -25.99 -2.76
CA THR A 11 -14.29 -25.12 -2.99
C THR A 11 -15.33 -25.92 -3.77
N SER A 12 -16.37 -26.41 -3.09
CA SER A 12 -17.45 -27.11 -3.78
C SER A 12 -18.04 -26.15 -4.82
N PRO A 13 -18.14 -26.55 -6.10
CA PRO A 13 -18.56 -25.65 -7.15
C PRO A 13 -19.96 -25.10 -6.84
N LEU A 14 -20.10 -23.77 -6.89
CA LEU A 14 -21.36 -23.10 -6.59
C LEU A 14 -22.51 -23.69 -7.43
N PRO A 15 -23.68 -23.97 -6.83
CA PRO A 15 -24.85 -24.42 -7.57
C PRO A 15 -25.16 -23.48 -8.74
N ARG A 16 -25.52 -24.05 -9.89
CA ARG A 16 -25.79 -23.27 -11.12
C ARG A 16 -26.80 -22.15 -10.89
N GLY A 17 -27.86 -22.39 -10.11
CA GLY A 17 -28.86 -21.37 -9.76
C GLY A 17 -28.28 -20.21 -8.95
N VAL A 18 -27.43 -20.49 -7.96
CA VAL A 18 -26.73 -19.47 -7.16
C VAL A 18 -25.81 -18.64 -8.05
N ARG A 19 -25.05 -19.27 -8.94
CA ARG A 19 -24.17 -18.60 -9.90
C ARG A 19 -24.94 -17.65 -10.82
N ARG A 20 -26.02 -18.12 -11.45
CA ARG A 20 -26.89 -17.28 -12.30
C ARG A 20 -27.46 -16.08 -11.56
N ALA A 21 -27.90 -16.28 -10.32
CA ALA A 21 -28.38 -15.17 -9.49
C ALA A 21 -27.25 -14.16 -9.20
N LEU A 22 -26.04 -14.61 -8.85
CA LEU A 22 -24.89 -13.72 -8.64
C LEU A 22 -24.49 -12.95 -9.90
N ASP A 23 -24.46 -13.62 -11.06
CA ASP A 23 -24.12 -12.99 -12.34
C ASP A 23 -25.13 -11.90 -12.70
N ALA A 24 -26.43 -12.15 -12.44
CA ALA A 24 -27.47 -11.14 -12.62
C ALA A 24 -27.29 -9.95 -11.66
N MET A 25 -27.05 -10.21 -10.36
CA MET A 25 -26.78 -9.16 -9.37
C MET A 25 -25.60 -8.27 -9.76
N ARG A 26 -24.52 -8.87 -10.29
CA ARG A 26 -23.30 -8.14 -10.71
C ARG A 26 -23.47 -7.40 -12.03
N SER A 27 -24.29 -7.92 -12.93
CA SER A 27 -24.54 -7.29 -14.25
C SER A 27 -25.42 -6.05 -14.16
N ASN A 28 -26.28 -5.95 -13.14
CA ASN A 28 -27.16 -4.79 -12.95
C ASN A 28 -27.14 -4.31 -11.49
N ILE A 29 -26.05 -3.67 -11.13
CA ILE A 29 -25.85 -3.03 -9.81
C ILE A 29 -26.77 -1.80 -9.74
N GLY A 30 -27.57 -1.70 -8.68
CA GLY A 30 -28.54 -0.61 -8.49
C GLY A 30 -29.99 -1.00 -8.76
N HIS A 31 -30.24 -2.09 -9.50
CA HIS A 31 -31.59 -2.62 -9.66
C HIS A 31 -32.18 -3.06 -8.31
N ASN A 32 -33.46 -2.75 -8.08
CA ASN A 32 -34.16 -3.10 -6.85
C ASN A 32 -34.62 -4.57 -6.87
N TRP A 33 -33.65 -5.48 -6.88
CA TRP A 33 -33.83 -6.92 -7.00
C TRP A 33 -34.80 -7.47 -5.93
N ARG A 34 -35.90 -8.08 -6.39
CA ARG A 34 -36.81 -8.83 -5.51
C ARG A 34 -36.34 -10.27 -5.38
N LEU A 35 -36.60 -10.90 -4.23
CA LEU A 35 -36.21 -12.30 -4.02
C LEU A 35 -36.88 -13.24 -5.05
N THR A 36 -38.13 -12.95 -5.43
CA THR A 36 -38.88 -13.71 -6.43
C THR A 36 -38.25 -13.68 -7.81
N GLU A 37 -37.72 -12.53 -8.21
CA GLU A 37 -37.03 -12.33 -9.48
C GLU A 37 -35.72 -13.11 -9.55
N LEU A 38 -34.90 -13.01 -8.50
CA LEU A 38 -33.65 -13.77 -8.39
C LEU A 38 -33.91 -15.29 -8.34
N ALA A 39 -35.00 -15.71 -7.68
CA ALA A 39 -35.42 -17.10 -7.62
C ALA A 39 -35.81 -17.63 -9.00
N ALA A 40 -36.54 -16.84 -9.79
CA ALA A 40 -36.88 -17.16 -11.16
C ALA A 40 -35.62 -17.31 -12.04
N ILE A 41 -34.66 -16.37 -11.94
CA ILE A 41 -33.37 -16.45 -12.66
C ILE A 41 -32.59 -17.71 -12.25
N ALA A 42 -32.61 -18.04 -10.97
CA ALA A 42 -31.95 -19.23 -10.44
C ALA A 42 -32.66 -20.55 -10.78
N GLY A 43 -33.90 -20.50 -11.27
CA GLY A 43 -34.73 -21.68 -11.57
C GLY A 43 -35.18 -22.45 -10.33
N VAL A 44 -35.30 -21.79 -9.17
CA VAL A 44 -35.66 -22.42 -7.89
C VAL A 44 -36.67 -21.56 -7.12
N SER A 45 -37.28 -22.10 -6.06
CA SER A 45 -38.11 -21.29 -5.15
C SER A 45 -37.27 -20.32 -4.32
N GLY A 46 -37.87 -19.20 -3.88
CA GLY A 46 -37.16 -18.20 -3.05
C GLY A 46 -36.58 -18.76 -1.75
N ARG A 47 -37.26 -19.73 -1.12
CA ARG A 47 -36.79 -20.43 0.08
C ARG A 47 -35.58 -21.30 -0.21
N THR A 48 -35.59 -22.01 -1.34
CA THR A 48 -34.44 -22.80 -1.80
C THR A 48 -33.26 -21.90 -2.12
N LEU A 49 -33.50 -20.76 -2.80
CA LEU A 49 -32.44 -19.80 -3.12
C LEU A 49 -31.80 -19.23 -1.84
N GLN A 50 -32.59 -18.78 -0.87
CA GLN A 50 -32.07 -18.28 0.41
C GLN A 50 -31.25 -19.35 1.14
N ARG A 51 -31.76 -20.59 1.21
CA ARG A 51 -31.05 -21.70 1.84
C ARG A 51 -29.73 -21.98 1.16
N GLN A 52 -29.70 -21.97 -0.18
CA GLN A 52 -28.47 -22.18 -0.95
C GLN A 52 -27.47 -21.03 -0.77
N PHE A 53 -27.94 -19.78 -0.74
CA PHE A 53 -27.07 -18.62 -0.45
C PHE A 53 -26.46 -18.70 0.95
N LEU A 54 -27.25 -19.06 1.97
CA LEU A 54 -26.72 -19.25 3.32
C LEU A 54 -25.74 -20.44 3.39
N ALA A 55 -26.05 -21.57 2.75
CA ALA A 55 -25.22 -22.76 2.80
C ALA A 55 -23.89 -22.62 2.05
N PHE A 56 -23.87 -21.95 0.90
CA PHE A 56 -22.69 -21.86 0.03
C PHE A 56 -21.95 -20.53 0.10
N ILE A 57 -22.60 -19.43 0.51
CA ILE A 57 -22.01 -18.08 0.59
C ILE A 57 -21.98 -17.56 2.04
N GLY A 58 -22.72 -18.19 2.96
CA GLY A 58 -22.80 -17.76 4.37
C GLY A 58 -23.67 -16.51 4.59
N LYS A 59 -24.35 -16.01 3.55
CA LYS A 59 -25.11 -14.75 3.58
C LYS A 59 -26.43 -14.89 2.83
N THR A 60 -27.42 -14.08 3.20
CA THR A 60 -28.68 -14.03 2.43
C THR A 60 -28.47 -13.30 1.10
N PRO A 61 -29.33 -13.53 0.07
CA PRO A 61 -29.26 -12.78 -1.19
C PRO A 61 -29.26 -11.25 -1.01
N ARG A 62 -30.05 -10.74 -0.05
CA ARG A 62 -30.05 -9.31 0.31
C ARG A 62 -28.72 -8.84 0.93
N GLY A 63 -28.11 -9.68 1.77
CA GLY A 63 -26.78 -9.42 2.33
C GLY A 63 -25.72 -9.30 1.23
N VAL A 64 -25.74 -10.24 0.26
CA VAL A 64 -24.83 -10.21 -0.88
C VAL A 64 -25.05 -8.99 -1.77
N LEU A 65 -26.30 -8.62 -2.08
CA LEU A 65 -26.62 -7.39 -2.82
C LEU A 65 -26.07 -6.14 -2.12
N ARG A 66 -26.20 -6.05 -0.80
CA ARG A 66 -25.64 -4.94 -0.01
C ARG A 66 -24.12 -4.89 -0.13
N GLU A 67 -23.45 -6.03 -0.18
CA GLU A 67 -21.99 -6.09 -0.34
C GLU A 67 -21.53 -5.70 -1.72
N ILE A 68 -22.21 -6.20 -2.77
CA ILE A 68 -21.95 -5.81 -4.15
C ILE A 68 -22.16 -4.29 -4.31
N GLY A 69 -23.24 -3.75 -3.74
CA GLY A 69 -23.50 -2.31 -3.76
C GLY A 69 -22.43 -1.50 -3.03
N LEU A 70 -21.99 -1.94 -1.84
CA LEU A 70 -20.91 -1.26 -1.12
C LEU A 70 -19.58 -1.31 -1.88
N GLU A 71 -19.25 -2.43 -2.52
CA GLU A 71 -18.06 -2.58 -3.36
C GLU A 71 -18.11 -1.66 -4.58
N CYS A 72 -19.27 -1.60 -5.24
CA CYS A 72 -19.48 -0.68 -6.36
C CYS A 72 -19.34 0.78 -5.92
N ALA A 73 -19.96 1.15 -4.81
CA ALA A 73 -19.88 2.50 -4.28
C ALA A 73 -18.44 2.84 -3.88
N ARG A 74 -17.72 1.90 -3.27
CA ARG A 74 -16.31 2.08 -2.94
C ARG A 74 -15.49 2.34 -4.19
N ARG A 75 -15.66 1.51 -5.22
CA ARG A 75 -14.96 1.66 -6.50
C ARG A 75 -15.25 3.02 -7.14
N GLU A 76 -16.53 3.42 -7.22
CA GLU A 76 -16.92 4.73 -7.79
C GLU A 76 -16.31 5.89 -7.00
N LEU A 77 -16.37 5.86 -5.66
CA LEU A 77 -15.82 6.94 -4.82
C LEU A 77 -14.28 6.99 -4.88
N LEU A 78 -13.60 5.84 -5.05
CA LEU A 78 -12.15 5.77 -5.24
C LEU A 78 -11.68 6.16 -6.65
N GLN A 79 -12.60 6.31 -7.60
CA GLN A 79 -12.33 6.70 -8.98
C GLN A 79 -12.92 8.08 -9.31
N GLY A 80 -13.61 8.70 -8.36
CA GLY A 80 -14.46 9.85 -8.61
C GLY A 80 -13.70 11.16 -8.70
N ALA A 81 -14.08 11.97 -9.69
CA ALA A 81 -13.69 13.36 -9.86
C ALA A 81 -14.26 14.29 -8.74
N PRO A 82 -13.75 15.53 -8.60
CA PRO A 82 -14.13 16.48 -7.54
C PRO A 82 -15.62 16.84 -7.46
N ASP A 83 -16.39 16.60 -8.53
CA ASP A 83 -17.82 16.93 -8.62
C ASP A 83 -18.76 15.75 -8.29
N VAL A 84 -18.20 14.59 -7.91
CA VAL A 84 -18.99 13.39 -7.61
C VAL A 84 -19.90 13.58 -6.40
N LYS A 85 -21.21 13.54 -6.63
CA LYS A 85 -22.21 13.58 -5.55
C LYS A 85 -22.40 12.20 -4.93
N ILE A 86 -22.05 12.06 -3.64
CA ILE A 86 -22.21 10.84 -2.84
C ILE A 86 -23.64 10.26 -2.95
N MET A 87 -24.65 11.12 -2.98
CA MET A 87 -26.06 10.71 -3.09
C MET A 87 -26.32 9.96 -4.41
N ASN A 88 -25.74 10.42 -5.52
CA ASN A 88 -25.89 9.78 -6.82
C ASN A 88 -25.20 8.42 -6.85
N VAL A 89 -23.99 8.33 -6.29
CA VAL A 89 -23.27 7.06 -6.15
C VAL A 89 -24.07 6.07 -5.31
N ALA A 90 -24.59 6.49 -4.16
CA ALA A 90 -25.41 5.65 -3.30
C ALA A 90 -26.64 5.09 -4.04
N LEU A 91 -27.36 5.95 -4.78
CA LEU A 91 -28.52 5.53 -5.58
C LEU A 91 -28.13 4.51 -6.66
N ARG A 92 -27.09 4.78 -7.46
CA ARG A 92 -26.59 3.85 -8.49
C ARG A 92 -26.13 2.52 -7.92
N CYS A 93 -25.66 2.52 -6.67
CA CYS A 93 -25.20 1.32 -5.98
C CYS A 93 -26.30 0.58 -5.20
N GLY A 94 -27.57 0.99 -5.35
CA GLY A 94 -28.72 0.31 -4.74
C GLY A 94 -29.04 0.74 -3.30
N PHE A 95 -28.59 1.94 -2.89
CA PHE A 95 -28.88 2.51 -1.58
C PHE A 95 -29.81 3.73 -1.66
N PRO A 96 -31.12 3.54 -1.48
CA PRO A 96 -32.09 4.64 -1.48
C PRO A 96 -32.02 5.51 -0.20
N HIS A 97 -31.44 4.99 0.89
CA HIS A 97 -31.34 5.68 2.17
C HIS A 97 -29.90 6.01 2.53
N PHE A 98 -29.53 7.29 2.41
CA PHE A 98 -28.15 7.77 2.55
C PHE A 98 -27.55 7.57 3.94
N GLY A 99 -28.32 7.77 5.02
CA GLY A 99 -27.84 7.53 6.39
C GLY A 99 -27.47 6.07 6.62
N ARG A 100 -28.31 5.13 6.15
CA ARG A 100 -28.03 3.68 6.24
C ARG A 100 -26.85 3.28 5.38
N PHE A 101 -26.68 3.90 4.21
CA PHE A 101 -25.51 3.71 3.36
C PHE A 101 -24.23 4.14 4.07
N SER A 102 -24.16 5.37 4.59
CA SER A 102 -22.98 5.89 5.28
C SER A 102 -22.59 5.05 6.48
N ILE A 103 -23.55 4.59 7.29
CA ILE A 103 -23.29 3.67 8.41
C ILE A 103 -22.76 2.33 7.92
N ALA A 104 -23.38 1.75 6.88
CA ALA A 104 -22.94 0.48 6.31
C ALA A 104 -21.51 0.58 5.75
N TYR A 105 -21.23 1.68 5.05
CA TYR A 105 -19.96 1.97 4.42
C TYR A 105 -18.87 2.14 5.48
N ARG A 106 -19.12 2.97 6.51
CA ARG A 106 -18.20 3.14 7.64
C ARG A 106 -17.93 1.85 8.39
N ARG A 107 -18.97 1.06 8.64
CA ARG A 107 -18.80 -0.25 9.29
C ARG A 107 -17.94 -1.20 8.48
N ARG A 108 -18.00 -1.13 7.14
CA ARG A 108 -17.23 -2.01 6.25
C ARG A 108 -15.79 -1.53 6.00
N TYR A 109 -15.61 -0.23 5.80
CA TYR A 109 -14.35 0.35 5.30
C TYR A 109 -13.61 1.22 6.33
N GLY A 110 -14.18 1.44 7.52
CA GLY A 110 -13.56 2.26 8.57
C GLY A 110 -13.53 3.76 8.24
N GLU A 111 -14.41 4.23 7.35
CA GLU A 111 -14.57 5.65 7.00
C GLU A 111 -15.90 5.93 6.32
N THR A 112 -16.30 7.20 6.26
CA THR A 112 -17.52 7.60 5.54
C THR A 112 -17.27 7.74 4.03
N PRO A 113 -18.33 7.72 3.20
CA PRO A 113 -18.22 8.05 1.79
C PRO A 113 -17.59 9.43 1.52
N SER A 114 -17.89 10.43 2.36
CA SER A 114 -17.32 11.77 2.25
C SER A 114 -15.82 11.81 2.56
N GLN A 115 -15.37 11.07 3.56
CA GLN A 115 -13.94 10.91 3.84
C GLN A 115 -13.21 10.23 2.66
N THR A 116 -13.88 9.31 1.97
CA THR A 116 -13.30 8.67 0.78
C THR A 116 -13.11 9.67 -0.37
N LEU A 117 -14.13 10.48 -0.68
CA LEU A 117 -14.01 11.51 -1.72
C LEU A 117 -12.99 12.57 -1.38
N LYS A 118 -13.02 13.10 -0.16
CA LYS A 118 -12.02 14.09 0.29
C LYS A 118 -10.59 13.54 0.14
N ARG A 119 -10.37 12.27 0.47
CA ARG A 119 -9.07 11.62 0.25
C ARG A 119 -8.71 11.56 -1.24
N GLN A 120 -9.66 11.25 -2.11
CA GLN A 120 -9.42 11.23 -3.56
C GLN A 120 -9.18 12.63 -4.12
N GLU A 121 -9.82 13.67 -3.59
CA GLU A 121 -9.53 15.07 -3.92
C GLU A 121 -8.07 15.39 -3.56
N VAL A 122 -7.64 15.09 -2.32
CA VAL A 122 -6.24 15.29 -1.87
C VAL A 122 -5.24 14.55 -2.76
N LEU A 123 -5.54 13.29 -3.12
CA LEU A 123 -4.70 12.52 -4.03
C LEU A 123 -4.67 13.13 -5.44
N THR A 124 -5.83 13.53 -5.96
CA THR A 124 -5.94 14.10 -7.32
C THR A 124 -5.22 15.44 -7.42
N ASP A 125 -5.36 16.30 -6.41
CA ASP A 125 -4.63 17.57 -6.31
C ASP A 125 -3.12 17.32 -6.26
N ALA A 126 -2.67 16.33 -5.51
CA ALA A 126 -1.25 15.97 -5.46
C ALA A 126 -0.72 15.41 -6.80
N LEU A 127 -1.54 14.65 -7.53
CA LEU A 127 -1.21 14.16 -8.87
C LEU A 127 -1.24 15.28 -9.93
N GLY A 128 -2.09 16.30 -9.74
CA GLY A 128 -2.26 17.43 -10.66
C GLY A 128 -1.32 18.62 -10.43
N ALA A 129 -0.90 18.88 -9.19
CA ALA A 129 -0.04 20.02 -8.81
C ALA A 129 1.46 19.84 -9.19
N MET A 130 1.75 18.91 -10.09
CA MET A 130 3.10 18.47 -10.43
C MET A 130 3.79 19.48 -11.36
N PRO A 131 4.96 20.05 -11.00
CA PRO A 131 5.75 20.83 -11.94
C PRO A 131 6.25 19.93 -13.08
N SER A 132 6.26 20.45 -14.32
CA SER A 132 6.74 19.77 -15.54
C SER A 132 8.27 19.58 -15.60
N LEU A 133 8.92 19.38 -14.46
CA LEU A 133 10.36 19.16 -14.38
C LEU A 133 10.67 17.71 -14.72
N PHE A 134 10.82 17.44 -16.02
CA PHE A 134 11.35 16.20 -16.57
C PHE A 134 12.82 16.08 -16.19
N LEU A 135 13.10 15.45 -15.05
CA LEU A 135 14.47 15.15 -14.65
C LEU A 135 14.83 13.78 -15.23
N PRO A 136 15.75 13.68 -16.20
CA PRO A 136 16.23 12.39 -16.65
C PRO A 136 16.96 11.71 -15.47
N VAL A 137 16.37 10.65 -14.93
CA VAL A 137 17.04 9.77 -13.97
C VAL A 137 18.01 8.92 -14.78
N ARG A 138 19.31 9.24 -14.70
CA ARG A 138 20.34 8.64 -15.56
C ARG A 138 20.54 7.13 -15.40
N ASP A 139 19.97 6.53 -14.35
CA ASP A 139 20.26 5.14 -13.96
C ASP A 139 19.03 4.22 -13.82
N ARG A 140 17.84 4.67 -14.24
CA ARG A 140 16.65 3.80 -14.29
C ARG A 140 16.49 3.20 -15.69
N PRO A 141 16.28 1.88 -15.80
CA PRO A 141 16.08 1.24 -17.10
C PRO A 141 14.80 1.78 -17.75
N PRO A 142 14.85 2.14 -19.04
CA PRO A 142 13.66 2.59 -19.74
C PRO A 142 12.67 1.44 -19.92
N ILE A 143 11.39 1.78 -19.96
CA ILE A 143 10.30 0.88 -20.36
C ILE A 143 9.98 1.15 -21.82
N ALA A 144 9.96 0.12 -22.65
CA ALA A 144 9.32 0.21 -23.96
C ALA A 144 7.81 0.19 -23.77
N PHE A 145 7.13 1.20 -24.30
CA PHE A 145 5.67 1.26 -24.32
C PHE A 145 5.22 1.66 -25.73
N GLY A 146 4.45 0.76 -26.35
CA GLY A 146 3.88 0.96 -27.67
C GLY A 146 2.39 1.33 -27.61
N PRO A 147 1.72 1.42 -28.78
CA PRO A 147 0.28 1.67 -28.83
C PRO A 147 -0.49 0.55 -28.11
N ILE A 148 -1.59 0.95 -27.46
CA ILE A 148 -2.53 0.01 -26.84
C ILE A 148 -3.35 -0.66 -27.96
N GLU A 149 -3.32 -1.99 -28.01
CA GLU A 149 -4.08 -2.76 -29.00
C GLU A 149 -5.59 -2.52 -28.81
N ALA A 150 -6.29 -2.09 -29.85
CA ALA A 150 -7.72 -1.84 -29.79
C ALA A 150 -8.40 -2.08 -31.15
N VAL A 151 -9.70 -2.37 -31.10
CA VAL A 151 -10.57 -2.35 -32.29
C VAL A 151 -10.76 -0.91 -32.79
N THR A 152 -11.09 -0.73 -34.07
CA THR A 152 -11.12 0.58 -34.75
C THR A 152 -11.90 1.67 -34.00
N GLU A 153 -13.05 1.31 -33.45
CA GLU A 153 -13.93 2.21 -32.68
C GLU A 153 -13.32 2.72 -31.37
N ASN A 154 -12.32 2.02 -30.82
CA ASN A 154 -11.68 2.35 -29.55
C ASN A 154 -10.26 2.92 -29.74
N LEU A 155 -9.80 3.16 -30.98
CA LEU A 155 -8.44 3.64 -31.25
C LEU A 155 -8.15 5.01 -30.64
N SER A 156 -9.12 5.94 -30.65
CA SER A 156 -8.95 7.26 -30.02
C SER A 156 -8.75 7.13 -28.52
N VAL A 157 -9.62 6.37 -27.85
CA VAL A 157 -9.54 6.11 -26.40
C VAL A 157 -8.22 5.42 -26.04
N ALA A 158 -7.78 4.46 -26.88
CA ALA A 158 -6.50 3.78 -26.71
C ALA A 158 -5.31 4.74 -26.82
N ALA A 159 -5.35 5.69 -27.75
CA ALA A 159 -4.32 6.70 -27.92
C ALA A 159 -4.29 7.67 -26.73
N ASP A 160 -5.44 8.18 -26.30
CA ASP A 160 -5.54 9.10 -25.15
C ASP A 160 -4.99 8.45 -23.87
N ILE A 161 -5.38 7.20 -23.59
CA ILE A 161 -4.85 6.44 -22.44
C ILE A 161 -3.34 6.21 -22.58
N ALA A 162 -2.84 5.93 -23.78
CA ALA A 162 -1.42 5.72 -24.01
C ALA A 162 -0.61 7.01 -23.75
N ASP A 163 -1.07 8.16 -24.25
CA ASP A 163 -0.41 9.45 -24.06
C ASP A 163 -0.42 9.87 -22.58
N ASP A 164 -1.54 9.68 -21.88
CA ASP A 164 -1.63 9.92 -20.45
C ASP A 164 -0.72 8.98 -19.65
N LEU A 165 -0.61 7.70 -20.05
CA LEU A 165 0.31 6.75 -19.43
C LEU A 165 1.77 7.13 -19.64
N VAL A 166 2.18 7.52 -20.85
CA VAL A 166 3.54 8.02 -21.12
C VAL A 166 3.83 9.22 -20.22
N THR A 167 2.88 10.14 -20.13
CA THR A 167 3.00 11.34 -19.30
C THR A 167 3.12 10.98 -17.83
N ALA A 168 2.24 10.13 -17.30
CA ALA A 168 2.24 9.69 -15.91
C ALA A 168 3.52 8.91 -15.53
N LEU A 169 3.98 8.00 -16.39
CA LEU A 169 5.22 7.26 -16.18
C LEU A 169 6.44 8.19 -16.14
N THR A 170 6.50 9.13 -17.09
CA THR A 170 7.60 10.10 -17.14
C THR A 170 7.59 11.00 -15.90
N ARG A 171 6.40 11.44 -15.46
CA ARG A 171 6.21 12.17 -14.19
C ARG A 171 6.69 11.35 -12.99
N ALA A 172 6.38 10.05 -12.95
CA ALA A 172 6.85 9.12 -11.92
C ALA A 172 8.35 8.79 -11.99
N GLY A 173 9.12 9.49 -12.84
CA GLY A 173 10.56 9.28 -13.02
C GLY A 173 10.91 7.97 -13.75
N ILE A 174 9.96 7.40 -14.49
CA ILE A 174 10.16 6.20 -15.30
C ILE A 174 10.37 6.64 -16.75
N ALA A 175 11.56 6.40 -17.29
CA ALA A 175 11.84 6.71 -18.68
C ALA A 175 11.03 5.80 -19.62
N VAL A 176 10.35 6.38 -20.60
CA VAL A 176 9.56 5.64 -21.59
C VAL A 176 10.21 5.77 -22.97
N ALA A 177 10.44 4.63 -23.63
CA ALA A 177 10.95 4.55 -24.99
C ALA A 177 9.82 4.10 -25.92
N THR A 178 9.47 4.91 -26.92
CA THR A 178 8.33 4.64 -27.82
C THR A 178 8.61 3.61 -28.92
N ARG A 179 9.89 3.25 -29.18
CA ARG A 179 10.30 2.35 -30.28
C ARG A 179 11.53 1.47 -30.01
N SER A 180 11.89 1.22 -28.76
CA SER A 180 13.14 0.50 -28.47
C SER A 180 12.93 -1.01 -28.34
N THR A 181 13.43 -1.79 -29.29
CA THR A 181 13.65 -3.25 -29.13
C THR A 181 14.73 -3.58 -28.11
N ALA A 182 15.47 -2.59 -27.62
CA ALA A 182 16.54 -2.74 -26.63
C ALA A 182 16.10 -2.47 -25.18
N ALA A 183 14.84 -2.05 -24.95
CA ALA A 183 14.36 -1.88 -23.57
C ALA A 183 14.09 -3.24 -22.91
N ARG A 184 14.62 -3.41 -21.70
CA ARG A 184 14.45 -4.64 -20.91
C ARG A 184 13.01 -4.86 -20.47
N TYR A 185 12.32 -3.78 -20.13
CA TYR A 185 10.94 -3.86 -19.65
C TYR A 185 10.00 -3.41 -20.75
N HIS A 186 9.01 -4.24 -21.06
CA HIS A 186 7.98 -3.93 -22.04
C HIS A 186 6.63 -3.80 -21.34
N LEU A 187 6.00 -2.64 -21.50
CA LEU A 187 4.62 -2.40 -21.11
C LEU A 187 3.74 -2.62 -22.35
N GLY A 188 2.80 -3.54 -22.26
CA GLY A 188 1.82 -3.81 -23.32
C GLY A 188 0.41 -3.54 -22.84
N GLY A 189 -0.45 -3.02 -23.71
CA GLY A 189 -1.84 -2.74 -23.41
C GLY A 189 -2.79 -3.29 -24.46
N ALA A 190 -4.00 -3.67 -24.04
CA ALA A 190 -5.08 -3.99 -24.95
C ALA A 190 -6.44 -3.54 -24.39
N ILE A 191 -7.28 -2.95 -25.24
CA ILE A 191 -8.69 -2.64 -24.99
C ILE A 191 -9.57 -3.61 -25.79
N ARG A 192 -10.47 -4.31 -25.09
CA ARG A 192 -11.43 -5.24 -25.69
C ARG A 192 -12.86 -4.86 -25.31
N GLY A 193 -13.83 -5.24 -26.16
CA GLY A 193 -15.25 -4.94 -25.95
C GLY A 193 -15.66 -3.57 -26.49
N THR A 194 -16.96 -3.27 -26.39
CA THR A 194 -17.57 -2.07 -26.99
C THR A 194 -18.47 -1.36 -25.98
N GLY A 195 -18.54 -0.03 -26.06
CA GLY A 195 -19.38 0.81 -25.19
C GLY A 195 -19.18 0.54 -23.69
N ALA A 196 -20.27 0.25 -22.98
CA ALA A 196 -20.25 0.03 -21.53
C ALA A 196 -19.54 -1.25 -21.06
N GLN A 197 -19.09 -2.12 -21.99
CA GLN A 197 -18.36 -3.37 -21.69
C GLN A 197 -16.88 -3.30 -22.14
N MET A 198 -16.32 -2.09 -22.27
CA MET A 198 -14.89 -1.95 -22.56
C MET A 198 -14.03 -2.40 -21.38
N HIS A 199 -13.02 -3.21 -21.67
CA HIS A 199 -12.05 -3.73 -20.71
C HIS A 199 -10.64 -3.35 -21.15
N LEU A 200 -9.92 -2.58 -20.32
CA LEU A 200 -8.50 -2.30 -20.47
C LEU A 200 -7.69 -3.37 -19.75
N SER A 201 -6.66 -3.88 -20.40
CA SER A 201 -5.64 -4.72 -19.78
C SER A 201 -4.26 -4.15 -20.06
N ILE A 202 -3.42 -4.02 -19.03
CA ILE A 202 -2.03 -3.58 -19.12
C ILE A 202 -1.14 -4.65 -18.50
N ARG A 203 0.03 -4.93 -19.09
CA ARG A 203 0.99 -5.95 -18.62
C ARG A 203 2.42 -5.43 -18.71
N LEU A 204 3.21 -5.67 -17.67
CA LEU A 204 4.65 -5.41 -17.63
C LEU A 204 5.41 -6.73 -17.75
N ILE A 205 6.34 -6.81 -18.70
CA ILE A 205 7.11 -8.01 -19.02
C ILE A 205 8.61 -7.69 -18.96
N ASP A 206 9.42 -8.58 -18.37
CA ASP A 206 10.87 -8.56 -18.50
C ASP A 206 11.25 -9.35 -19.77
N THR A 207 11.79 -8.67 -20.78
CA THR A 207 12.12 -9.25 -22.08
C THR A 207 13.33 -10.20 -22.02
N GLU A 208 14.21 -10.06 -21.03
CA GLU A 208 15.35 -10.98 -20.85
C GLU A 208 14.87 -12.35 -20.34
N THR A 209 13.90 -12.36 -19.43
CA THR A 209 13.40 -13.61 -18.82
C THR A 209 12.12 -14.14 -19.46
N GLY A 210 11.41 -13.31 -20.24
CA GLY A 210 10.06 -13.59 -20.74
C GLY A 210 8.97 -13.55 -19.67
N GLY A 211 9.31 -13.21 -18.42
CA GLY A 211 8.40 -13.24 -17.28
C GLY A 211 7.45 -12.05 -17.25
N GLN A 212 6.16 -12.30 -17.01
CA GLN A 212 5.21 -11.25 -16.69
C GLN A 212 5.41 -10.80 -15.24
N LEU A 213 5.88 -9.57 -15.05
CA LEU A 213 6.17 -8.99 -13.73
C LEU A 213 4.91 -8.43 -13.06
N TRP A 214 3.95 -7.94 -13.85
CA TRP A 214 2.73 -7.32 -13.35
C TRP A 214 1.63 -7.28 -14.41
N ALA A 215 0.38 -7.23 -13.97
CA ALA A 215 -0.77 -7.00 -14.84
C ALA A 215 -1.86 -6.20 -14.13
N HIS A 216 -2.59 -5.41 -14.91
CA HIS A 216 -3.76 -4.67 -14.46
C HIS A 216 -4.92 -4.85 -15.42
N ARG A 217 -6.13 -4.86 -14.85
CA ARG A 217 -7.37 -4.91 -15.60
C ARG A 217 -8.33 -3.88 -15.04
N THR A 218 -8.88 -3.06 -15.92
CA THR A 218 -9.97 -2.13 -15.62
C THR A 218 -11.17 -2.52 -16.45
N ASP A 219 -12.29 -2.79 -15.79
CA ASP A 219 -13.56 -3.02 -16.46
C ASP A 219 -14.36 -1.72 -16.56
N ASN A 220 -15.17 -1.59 -17.60
CA ASN A 220 -16.04 -0.44 -17.88
C ASN A 220 -15.26 0.87 -17.99
N VAL A 221 -14.18 0.84 -18.78
CA VAL A 221 -13.30 1.99 -19.02
C VAL A 221 -14.11 3.21 -19.46
N LEU A 222 -13.89 4.35 -18.80
CA LEU A 222 -14.53 5.65 -19.09
C LEU A 222 -16.07 5.68 -18.99
N ARG A 223 -16.70 4.73 -18.28
CA ARG A 223 -18.14 4.79 -18.06
C ARG A 223 -18.50 5.97 -17.15
N ASP A 224 -19.46 6.77 -17.60
CA ASP A 224 -20.13 7.86 -16.86
C ASP A 224 -19.29 9.14 -16.57
N GLY A 225 -18.15 9.35 -17.24
CA GLY A 225 -17.40 10.62 -17.19
C GLY A 225 -16.76 10.95 -15.82
N THR A 226 -16.82 10.04 -14.85
CA THR A 226 -16.36 10.28 -13.47
C THR A 226 -14.87 9.99 -13.25
N ALA A 227 -14.23 9.21 -14.13
CA ALA A 227 -12.80 8.90 -14.07
C ALA A 227 -12.13 9.31 -15.37
N THR A 228 -11.14 10.22 -15.30
CA THR A 228 -10.36 10.65 -16.46
C THR A 228 -9.30 9.61 -16.83
N THR A 229 -8.90 9.59 -18.09
CA THR A 229 -7.77 8.79 -18.58
C THR A 229 -6.48 9.14 -17.82
N GLU A 230 -6.29 10.41 -17.47
CA GLU A 230 -5.16 10.89 -16.65
C GLU A 230 -5.13 10.23 -15.26
N HIS A 231 -6.27 10.16 -14.57
CA HIS A 231 -6.33 9.54 -13.24
C HIS A 231 -6.03 8.03 -13.30
N LEU A 232 -6.55 7.35 -14.32
CA LEU A 232 -6.23 5.94 -14.56
C LEU A 232 -4.74 5.73 -14.83
N ALA A 233 -4.15 6.57 -15.68
CA ALA A 233 -2.75 6.53 -16.02
C ALA A 233 -1.83 6.75 -14.80
N ALA A 234 -2.13 7.75 -13.98
CA ALA A 234 -1.41 8.03 -12.74
C ALA A 234 -1.41 6.84 -11.77
N ARG A 235 -2.56 6.18 -11.60
CA ARG A 235 -2.67 4.98 -10.75
C ARG A 235 -1.90 3.78 -11.29
N ILE A 236 -1.92 3.58 -12.61
CA ILE A 236 -1.13 2.53 -13.26
C ILE A 236 0.37 2.80 -13.07
N ALA A 237 0.82 4.04 -13.31
CA ALA A 237 2.22 4.42 -13.10
C ALA A 237 2.67 4.20 -11.66
N ALA A 238 1.86 4.60 -10.67
CA ALA A 238 2.11 4.35 -9.26
C ALA A 238 2.22 2.85 -8.93
N ALA A 239 1.31 2.04 -9.47
CA ALA A 239 1.29 0.59 -9.24
C ALA A 239 2.46 -0.16 -9.88
N LEU A 240 3.10 0.40 -10.92
CA LEU A 240 4.25 -0.20 -11.60
C LEU A 240 5.56 -0.03 -10.81
N GLN A 241 5.69 1.01 -9.99
CA GLN A 241 6.94 1.31 -9.30
C GLN A 241 7.46 0.18 -8.39
N PRO A 242 6.64 -0.44 -7.51
CA PRO A 242 7.12 -1.52 -6.63
C PRO A 242 7.61 -2.73 -7.43
N CYS A 243 6.93 -3.04 -8.54
CA CYS A 243 7.29 -4.16 -9.42
C CYS A 243 8.62 -3.93 -10.12
N LEU A 244 8.85 -2.73 -10.65
CA LEU A 244 10.12 -2.35 -11.29
C LEU A 244 11.27 -2.35 -10.28
N ARG A 245 11.05 -1.77 -9.09
CA ARG A 245 12.02 -1.78 -7.99
C ARG A 245 12.44 -3.20 -7.65
N MET A 246 11.48 -4.11 -7.48
CA MET A 246 11.75 -5.52 -7.17
C MET A 246 12.49 -6.23 -8.32
N ALA A 247 12.12 -5.97 -9.58
CA ALA A 247 12.80 -6.54 -10.73
C ALA A 247 14.27 -6.11 -10.80
N GLU A 248 14.55 -4.82 -10.56
CA GLU A 248 15.92 -4.29 -10.53
C GLU A 248 16.75 -4.80 -9.34
N VAL A 249 16.13 -4.96 -8.16
CA VAL A 249 16.77 -5.60 -7.01
C VAL A 249 17.14 -7.06 -7.35
N ASN A 250 16.21 -7.83 -7.92
CA ASN A 250 16.45 -9.22 -8.32
C ASN A 250 17.55 -9.33 -9.39
N ARG A 251 17.58 -8.40 -10.34
CA ARG A 251 18.65 -8.31 -11.32
C ARG A 251 19.99 -8.03 -10.64
N ALA A 252 20.03 -7.03 -9.76
CA ALA A 252 21.22 -6.69 -9.02
C ALA A 252 21.71 -7.93 -8.26
N LEU A 253 20.86 -8.67 -7.55
CA LEU A 253 21.19 -9.91 -6.82
C LEU A 253 21.79 -11.03 -7.67
N ARG A 254 21.42 -11.15 -8.95
CA ARG A 254 21.92 -12.20 -9.87
C ARG A 254 23.33 -11.95 -10.41
N LYS A 255 23.80 -10.71 -10.40
CA LYS A 255 25.14 -10.37 -10.92
C LYS A 255 26.28 -11.06 -10.12
N PRO A 256 27.45 -11.33 -10.70
CA PRO A 256 28.62 -11.69 -9.90
C PRO A 256 29.07 -10.51 -9.02
N ILE A 257 29.62 -10.78 -7.84
CA ILE A 257 30.01 -9.71 -6.89
C ILE A 257 31.10 -8.79 -7.44
N THR A 258 31.90 -9.29 -8.38
CA THR A 258 32.98 -8.59 -9.08
C THR A 258 32.48 -7.60 -10.13
N CYS A 259 31.21 -7.72 -10.56
CA CYS A 259 30.61 -6.87 -11.60
C CYS A 259 29.66 -5.81 -11.03
N LEU A 260 29.68 -5.58 -9.71
CA LEU A 260 28.75 -4.65 -9.05
C LEU A 260 29.31 -3.24 -9.01
N GLY A 261 28.59 -2.31 -9.65
CA GLY A 261 28.74 -0.88 -9.39
C GLY A 261 28.00 -0.42 -8.14
N ALA A 262 28.20 0.84 -7.75
CA ALA A 262 27.57 1.46 -6.58
C ALA A 262 26.03 1.32 -6.56
N GLN A 263 25.38 1.53 -7.71
CA GLN A 263 23.94 1.36 -7.85
C GLN A 263 23.49 -0.10 -7.62
N ASP A 264 24.22 -1.08 -8.14
CA ASP A 264 23.89 -2.50 -7.93
C ASP A 264 24.08 -2.89 -6.46
N LEU A 265 25.13 -2.39 -5.81
CA LEU A 265 25.37 -2.59 -4.38
C LEU A 265 24.24 -1.99 -3.54
N ALA A 266 23.84 -0.73 -3.83
CA ALA A 266 22.74 -0.07 -3.14
C ALA A 266 21.40 -0.82 -3.32
N LEU A 267 21.10 -1.28 -4.54
CA LEU A 267 19.90 -2.08 -4.82
C LEU A 267 19.93 -3.44 -4.11
N ARG A 268 21.09 -4.12 -4.05
CA ARG A 268 21.24 -5.36 -3.27
C ARG A 268 21.08 -5.17 -1.77
N ALA A 269 21.48 -4.02 -1.26
CA ALA A 269 21.35 -3.70 0.16
C ALA A 269 19.88 -3.45 0.55
N MET A 270 19.08 -2.93 -0.39
CA MET A 270 17.71 -2.47 -0.12
C MET A 270 16.84 -3.52 0.59
N PRO A 271 16.76 -4.80 0.17
CA PRO A 271 16.00 -5.82 0.91
C PRO A 271 16.40 -5.95 2.37
N GLY A 272 17.70 -5.82 2.71
CA GLY A 272 18.19 -5.92 4.08
C GLY A 272 17.91 -4.67 4.93
N VAL A 273 17.76 -3.50 4.32
CA VAL A 273 17.28 -2.28 5.01
C VAL A 273 15.76 -2.31 5.18
N LEU A 274 15.05 -2.83 4.18
CA LEU A 274 13.60 -2.99 4.21
C LEU A 274 13.17 -4.15 5.11
N SER A 275 14.05 -5.13 5.33
CA SER A 275 13.79 -6.23 6.21
C SER A 275 13.87 -5.80 7.68
N LEU A 276 13.17 -6.57 8.50
CA LEU A 276 13.03 -6.33 9.94
C LEU A 276 13.96 -7.26 10.72
N ASP A 277 15.11 -7.62 10.14
CA ASP A 277 16.05 -8.57 10.70
C ASP A 277 17.48 -7.98 10.84
N ALA A 278 18.11 -8.26 11.98
CA ALA A 278 19.40 -7.67 12.33
C ALA A 278 20.53 -8.07 11.37
N THR A 279 20.52 -9.32 10.90
CA THR A 279 21.56 -9.87 10.01
C THR A 279 21.49 -9.25 8.61
N GLY A 280 20.28 -9.11 8.07
CA GLY A 280 19.99 -8.46 6.80
C GLY A 280 20.38 -6.98 6.84
N ASN A 281 20.04 -6.28 7.92
CA ASN A 281 20.44 -4.89 8.13
C ASN A 281 21.98 -4.74 8.18
N ALA A 282 22.68 -5.59 8.93
CA ALA A 282 24.15 -5.55 9.01
C ALA A 282 24.80 -5.78 7.63
N ARG A 283 24.36 -6.81 6.89
CA ARG A 283 24.83 -7.08 5.52
C ARG A 283 24.50 -5.93 4.56
N ALA A 284 23.37 -5.27 4.74
CA ALA A 284 23.01 -4.11 3.93
C ALA A 284 24.01 -2.97 4.18
N LEU A 285 24.37 -2.68 5.43
CA LEU A 285 25.38 -1.66 5.73
C LEU A 285 26.73 -1.96 5.08
N GLU A 286 27.20 -3.21 5.12
CA GLU A 286 28.45 -3.61 4.42
C GLU A 286 28.39 -3.34 2.91
N LEU A 287 27.26 -3.63 2.26
CA LEU A 287 27.06 -3.35 0.83
C LEU A 287 26.99 -1.85 0.54
N LEU A 288 26.35 -1.08 1.42
CA LEU A 288 26.20 0.37 1.28
C LEU A 288 27.53 1.11 1.51
N GLU A 289 28.35 0.64 2.45
CA GLU A 289 29.72 1.13 2.64
C GLU A 289 30.54 0.92 1.37
N ARG A 290 30.55 -0.29 0.81
CA ARG A 290 31.22 -0.56 -0.48
C ARG A 290 30.68 0.29 -1.63
N ALA A 291 29.38 0.57 -1.65
CA ALA A 291 28.78 1.46 -2.64
C ALA A 291 29.31 2.89 -2.50
N MET A 292 29.43 3.38 -1.26
CA MET A 292 29.95 4.71 -0.94
C MET A 292 31.48 4.80 -1.12
N ASP A 293 32.22 3.70 -1.02
CA ASP A 293 33.64 3.66 -1.37
C ASP A 293 33.85 3.84 -2.89
N GLN A 294 32.96 3.28 -3.71
CA GLN A 294 33.00 3.43 -5.17
C GLN A 294 32.48 4.80 -5.63
N ASP A 295 31.37 5.27 -5.05
CA ASP A 295 30.79 6.58 -5.31
C ASP A 295 30.40 7.26 -3.98
N PRO A 296 31.28 8.13 -3.45
CA PRO A 296 31.05 8.81 -2.18
C PRO A 296 29.81 9.69 -2.15
N ASN A 297 29.23 10.06 -3.30
CA ASN A 297 28.04 10.89 -3.38
C ASN A 297 26.83 10.13 -3.94
N HIS A 298 26.84 8.79 -3.87
CA HIS A 298 25.74 7.97 -4.36
C HIS A 298 24.46 8.16 -3.52
N PRO A 299 23.42 8.83 -4.06
CA PRO A 299 22.31 9.34 -3.25
C PRO A 299 21.47 8.22 -2.61
N LEU A 300 21.22 7.13 -3.34
CA LEU A 300 20.47 5.99 -2.81
C LEU A 300 21.23 5.25 -1.71
N ALA A 301 22.55 5.12 -1.84
CA ALA A 301 23.36 4.39 -0.86
C ALA A 301 23.39 5.15 0.46
N ILE A 302 23.63 6.46 0.40
CA ILE A 302 23.69 7.32 1.58
C ILE A 302 22.32 7.37 2.29
N ALA A 303 21.22 7.50 1.54
CA ALA A 303 19.87 7.54 2.12
C ALA A 303 19.49 6.20 2.78
N LEU A 304 19.80 5.06 2.15
CA LEU A 304 19.58 3.74 2.72
C LEU A 304 20.44 3.51 3.97
N ALA A 305 21.71 3.93 3.96
CA ALA A 305 22.60 3.79 5.11
C ALA A 305 22.13 4.64 6.28
N ALA A 306 21.70 5.89 6.03
CA ALA A 306 21.09 6.74 7.05
C ALA A 306 19.91 6.04 7.73
N TRP A 307 19.00 5.44 6.95
CA TRP A 307 17.89 4.70 7.51
C TRP A 307 18.36 3.43 8.25
N ALA A 308 19.24 2.62 7.68
CA ALA A 308 19.72 1.39 8.28
C ALA A 308 20.33 1.62 9.67
N HIS A 309 21.11 2.69 9.86
CA HIS A 309 21.67 3.05 11.17
C HIS A 309 20.59 3.41 12.21
N VAL A 310 19.65 4.31 11.90
CA VAL A 310 18.59 4.66 12.89
C VAL A 310 17.63 3.50 13.15
N GLN A 311 17.42 2.63 12.16
CA GLN A 311 16.62 1.41 12.28
C GLN A 311 17.20 0.45 13.34
N ARG A 312 18.53 0.33 13.41
CA ARG A 312 19.19 -0.52 14.43
C ARG A 312 18.89 -0.07 15.84
N VAL A 313 18.65 1.23 16.04
CA VAL A 313 18.27 1.80 17.33
C VAL A 313 16.81 1.48 17.65
N VAL A 314 15.91 1.70 16.69
CA VAL A 314 14.47 1.48 16.87
C VAL A 314 14.15 -0.01 17.09
N TYR A 315 14.87 -0.91 16.41
CA TYR A 315 14.64 -2.35 16.51
C TYR A 315 15.56 -3.09 17.48
N HIS A 316 16.42 -2.39 18.22
CA HIS A 316 17.38 -2.97 19.18
C HIS A 316 18.36 -3.96 18.54
N PHE A 317 18.90 -3.63 17.36
CA PHE A 317 19.95 -4.41 16.68
C PHE A 317 21.37 -3.99 17.08
N THR A 318 21.51 -3.12 18.09
CA THR A 318 22.78 -2.48 18.45
C THR A 318 22.89 -2.27 19.95
N HIS A 319 24.13 -2.35 20.45
CA HIS A 319 24.50 -1.97 21.81
C HIS A 319 25.05 -0.53 21.91
N ALA A 320 25.23 0.15 20.77
CA ALA A 320 25.80 1.51 20.68
C ALA A 320 24.80 2.51 20.05
N PRO A 321 23.60 2.72 20.64
CA PRO A 321 22.52 3.48 20.00
C PRO A 321 22.83 4.97 19.76
N LEU A 322 23.76 5.55 20.53
CA LEU A 322 24.18 6.95 20.35
C LEU A 322 25.04 7.12 19.11
N GLU A 323 25.97 6.20 18.86
CA GLU A 323 26.85 6.19 17.69
C GLU A 323 26.04 5.97 16.40
N GLU A 324 25.10 5.03 16.44
CA GLU A 324 24.19 4.73 15.33
C GLU A 324 23.31 5.94 14.97
N ARG A 325 22.76 6.65 15.97
CA ARG A 325 22.03 7.90 15.73
C ARG A 325 22.93 8.99 15.14
N ALA A 326 24.14 9.15 15.66
CA ALA A 326 25.09 10.14 15.16
C ALA A 326 25.46 9.88 13.69
N ARG A 327 25.76 8.61 13.35
CA ARG A 327 26.10 8.20 11.99
C ARG A 327 24.93 8.37 11.03
N SER A 328 23.73 7.98 11.45
CA SER A 328 22.51 8.19 10.68
C SER A 328 22.28 9.67 10.37
N LEU A 329 22.45 10.56 11.35
CA LEU A 329 22.26 11.99 11.19
C LEU A 329 23.29 12.63 10.25
N GLU A 330 24.56 12.22 10.33
CA GLU A 330 25.61 12.63 9.39
C GLU A 330 25.25 12.28 7.95
N LEU A 331 24.87 11.03 7.71
CA LEU A 331 24.47 10.54 6.38
C LEU A 331 23.19 11.21 5.89
N ALA A 332 22.20 11.43 6.75
CA ALA A 332 20.96 12.12 6.39
C ALA A 332 21.22 13.57 5.96
N ARG A 333 22.12 14.28 6.67
CA ARG A 333 22.55 15.63 6.28
C ARG A 333 23.27 15.63 4.94
N LYS A 334 24.15 14.66 4.70
CA LYS A 334 24.84 14.48 3.41
C LYS A 334 23.85 14.21 2.28
N ALA A 335 22.93 13.26 2.45
CA ALA A 335 21.91 12.93 1.46
C ALA A 335 21.02 14.14 1.10
N ARG A 336 20.70 15.00 2.07
CA ARG A 336 19.90 16.22 1.83
C ARG A 336 20.61 17.26 0.96
N ALA A 337 21.93 17.28 0.97
CA ALA A 337 22.73 18.15 0.11
C ALA A 337 22.83 17.63 -1.34
N LEU A 338 22.46 16.37 -1.57
CA LEU A 338 22.48 15.75 -2.88
C LEU A 338 21.12 15.90 -3.58
N ARG A 339 21.16 15.78 -4.91
CA ARG A 339 19.95 15.64 -5.71
C ARG A 339 19.46 14.20 -5.62
N GLY A 340 18.21 14.00 -5.22
CA GLY A 340 17.56 12.69 -5.15
C GLY A 340 16.29 12.65 -5.99
N ASP A 341 15.97 11.46 -6.50
CA ASP A 341 14.64 11.20 -7.05
C ASP A 341 13.60 11.05 -5.92
N ALA A 342 12.32 10.87 -6.29
CA ALA A 342 11.26 10.71 -5.30
C ALA A 342 11.49 9.53 -4.33
N THR A 343 12.09 8.44 -4.81
CA THR A 343 12.39 7.25 -3.98
C THR A 343 13.47 7.55 -2.95
N VAL A 344 14.57 8.19 -3.36
CA VAL A 344 15.65 8.61 -2.45
C VAL A 344 15.10 9.59 -1.40
N LEU A 345 14.29 10.57 -1.82
CA LEU A 345 13.70 11.55 -0.90
C LEU A 345 12.72 10.90 0.08
N ALA A 346 11.93 9.91 -0.34
CA ALA A 346 11.04 9.16 0.55
C ALA A 346 11.85 8.33 1.57
N ILE A 347 12.93 7.66 1.14
CA ILE A 347 13.84 6.92 2.04
C ILE A 347 14.47 7.87 3.06
N LEU A 348 14.98 9.02 2.60
CA LEU A 348 15.57 10.04 3.46
C LEU A 348 14.55 10.59 4.46
N GLY A 349 13.31 10.84 4.02
CA GLY A 349 12.22 11.28 4.90
C GLY A 349 11.95 10.30 6.04
N ASN A 350 12.09 9.01 5.79
CA ASN A 350 11.99 7.99 6.83
C ASN A 350 13.14 8.03 7.84
N ALA A 351 14.37 8.19 7.36
CA ALA A 351 15.52 8.31 8.27
C ALA A 351 15.37 9.55 9.16
N LEU A 352 15.04 10.70 8.56
CA LEU A 352 14.85 11.97 9.27
C LEU A 352 13.68 11.91 10.27
N SER A 353 12.57 11.26 9.93
CA SER A 353 11.45 11.14 10.85
C SER A 353 11.79 10.32 12.10
N LEU A 354 12.55 9.23 11.95
CA LEU A 354 13.04 8.43 13.08
C LEU A 354 14.13 9.13 13.90
N LEU A 355 14.85 10.07 13.29
CA LEU A 355 15.82 10.96 13.96
C LEU A 355 15.16 12.14 14.67
N ASN A 356 13.83 12.26 14.67
CA ASN A 356 13.09 13.39 15.24
C ASN A 356 13.34 14.73 14.50
N GLU A 357 13.82 14.68 13.25
CA GLU A 357 14.07 15.84 12.38
C GLU A 357 12.84 16.15 11.52
N PHE A 358 11.69 16.38 12.17
CA PHE A 358 10.37 16.38 11.52
C PHE A 358 10.18 17.42 10.42
N ASP A 359 10.71 18.63 10.60
CA ASP A 359 10.58 19.69 9.59
C ASP A 359 11.36 19.33 8.32
N CYS A 360 12.53 18.72 8.50
CA CYS A 360 13.34 18.24 7.40
C CYS A 360 12.70 17.03 6.73
N ALA A 361 12.15 16.09 7.51
CA ALA A 361 11.42 14.93 7.01
C ALA A 361 10.21 15.37 6.17
N ASP A 362 9.40 16.29 6.68
CA ASP A 362 8.24 16.86 6.00
C ASP A 362 8.63 17.55 4.69
N LEU A 363 9.70 18.35 4.71
CA LEU A 363 10.20 19.02 3.51
C LEU A 363 10.64 18.03 2.42
N VAL A 364 11.43 17.01 2.76
CA VAL A 364 11.90 16.04 1.74
C VAL A 364 10.77 15.14 1.26
N THR A 365 9.83 14.76 2.13
CA THR A 365 8.65 13.97 1.74
C THR A 365 7.70 14.76 0.85
N ARG A 366 7.46 16.06 1.13
CA ARG A 366 6.70 16.92 0.22
C ARG A 366 7.40 17.09 -1.13
N LYS A 367 8.72 17.22 -1.15
CA LYS A 367 9.49 17.23 -2.41
C LYS A 367 9.35 15.91 -3.17
N ALA A 368 9.36 14.77 -2.47
CA ALA A 368 9.13 13.46 -3.08
C ALA A 368 7.74 13.40 -3.74
N LEU A 369 6.69 13.84 -3.02
CA LEU A 369 5.32 13.90 -3.53
C LEU A 369 5.12 14.93 -4.65
N ALA A 370 5.90 16.02 -4.66
CA ALA A 370 5.88 16.97 -5.77
C ALA A 370 6.61 16.45 -7.03
N ILE A 371 7.56 15.53 -6.87
CA ILE A 371 8.22 14.84 -7.99
C ILE A 371 7.36 13.66 -8.46
N ASP A 372 6.72 12.96 -7.53
CA ASP A 372 5.89 11.78 -7.77
C ASP A 372 4.73 11.71 -6.78
N GLY A 373 3.62 12.35 -7.12
CA GLY A 373 2.40 12.32 -6.32
C GLY A 373 1.76 10.93 -6.25
N GLY A 374 2.18 10.00 -7.12
CA GLY A 374 1.78 8.59 -7.12
C GLY A 374 2.63 7.73 -6.19
N SER A 375 3.63 8.28 -5.51
CA SER A 375 4.52 7.51 -4.65
C SER A 375 3.80 7.04 -3.38
N ALA A 376 3.27 5.82 -3.41
CA ALA A 376 2.66 5.18 -2.23
C ALA A 376 3.62 5.18 -1.02
N TRP A 377 4.93 5.04 -1.29
CA TRP A 377 5.94 5.09 -0.26
C TRP A 377 6.05 6.47 0.38
N ALA A 378 6.12 7.55 -0.41
CA ALA A 378 6.18 8.91 0.12
C ALA A 378 4.91 9.26 0.92
N TRP A 379 3.73 8.86 0.46
CA TRP A 379 2.48 8.99 1.23
C TRP A 379 2.53 8.26 2.57
N SER A 380 3.04 7.02 2.58
CA SER A 380 3.23 6.25 3.82
C SER A 380 4.20 6.97 4.78
N ARG A 381 5.31 7.54 4.27
CA ARG A 381 6.24 8.33 5.10
C ARG A 381 5.59 9.60 5.65
N SER A 382 4.81 10.28 4.83
CA SER A 382 4.02 11.45 5.24
C SER A 382 3.04 11.09 6.36
N GLY A 383 2.41 9.91 6.30
CA GLY A 383 1.54 9.41 7.37
C GLY A 383 2.30 9.15 8.68
N TRP A 384 3.49 8.55 8.62
CA TRP A 384 4.32 8.33 9.82
C TRP A 384 4.79 9.63 10.46
N ILE A 385 5.15 10.64 9.67
CA ILE A 385 5.51 11.96 10.18
C ILE A 385 4.34 12.54 11.00
N ASP A 386 3.11 12.41 10.52
CA ASP A 386 1.93 12.91 11.24
C ASP A 386 1.61 12.10 12.51
N VAL A 387 1.85 10.77 12.50
CA VAL A 387 1.79 9.96 13.74
C VAL A 387 2.73 10.54 14.79
N TYR A 388 3.98 10.83 14.41
CA TYR A 388 4.98 11.37 15.33
C TYR A 388 4.68 12.80 15.77
N LYS A 389 4.03 13.60 14.92
CA LYS A 389 3.50 14.93 15.28
C LYS A 389 2.22 14.88 16.11
N GLY A 390 1.58 13.71 16.25
CA GLY A 390 0.33 13.55 16.98
C GLY A 390 -0.92 14.02 16.24
N ASP A 391 -0.91 14.03 14.90
CA ASP A 391 -2.08 14.30 14.05
C ASP A 391 -2.65 12.97 13.50
N PRO A 392 -3.53 12.27 14.27
CA PRO A 392 -4.03 10.98 13.86
C PRO A 392 -4.95 11.06 12.64
N GLN A 393 -5.65 12.17 12.43
CA GLN A 393 -6.59 12.29 11.33
C GLN A 393 -5.85 12.39 10.00
N SER A 394 -4.84 13.27 9.92
CA SER A 394 -4.03 13.40 8.71
C SER A 394 -3.21 12.13 8.44
N ALA A 395 -2.66 11.51 9.49
CA ALA A 395 -1.94 10.24 9.38
C ALA A 395 -2.79 9.14 8.72
N ILE A 396 -4.01 8.90 9.22
CA ILE A 396 -4.92 7.87 8.68
C ILE A 396 -5.25 8.15 7.21
N GLU A 397 -5.50 9.41 6.86
CA GLU A 397 -5.78 9.81 5.48
C GLU A 397 -4.62 9.45 4.55
N ARG A 398 -3.40 9.85 4.90
CA ARG A 398 -2.18 9.59 4.11
C ARG A 398 -1.85 8.11 3.96
N PHE A 399 -1.99 7.32 5.03
CA PHE A 399 -1.79 5.86 4.94
C PHE A 399 -2.83 5.19 4.04
N LYS A 400 -4.08 5.64 4.07
CA LYS A 400 -5.10 5.12 3.17
C LYS A 400 -4.82 5.50 1.71
N ILE A 401 -4.26 6.68 1.44
CA ILE A 401 -3.78 7.03 0.09
C ILE A 401 -2.70 6.04 -0.35
N ALA A 402 -1.71 5.78 0.50
CA ALA A 402 -0.65 4.81 0.20
C ALA A 402 -1.19 3.40 -0.10
N LEU A 403 -2.15 2.92 0.69
CA LEU A 403 -2.80 1.62 0.49
C LEU A 403 -3.67 1.58 -0.77
N ASP A 404 -4.32 2.68 -1.14
CA ASP A 404 -5.12 2.76 -2.38
C ASP A 404 -4.23 2.75 -3.64
N LEU A 405 -3.05 3.37 -3.57
CA LEU A 405 -2.08 3.45 -4.67
C LEU A 405 -1.35 2.12 -4.90
N ALA A 406 -0.92 1.45 -3.83
CA ALA A 406 -0.15 0.22 -3.92
C ALA A 406 -0.63 -0.85 -2.91
N PRO A 407 -1.85 -1.39 -3.07
CA PRO A 407 -2.47 -2.33 -2.12
C PRO A 407 -1.75 -3.68 -2.02
N HIS A 408 -0.88 -4.00 -2.98
CA HIS A 408 -0.11 -5.25 -3.02
C HIS A 408 1.39 -5.03 -2.88
N ASP A 409 1.84 -3.82 -2.50
CA ASP A 409 3.25 -3.61 -2.16
C ASP A 409 3.58 -4.44 -0.90
N PRO A 410 4.66 -5.23 -0.89
CA PRO A 410 5.12 -5.92 0.31
C PRO A 410 5.33 -5.01 1.53
N LEU A 411 5.50 -3.69 1.34
CA LEU A 411 5.62 -2.70 2.41
C LEU A 411 4.26 -2.15 2.89
N ALA A 412 3.13 -2.55 2.30
CA ALA A 412 1.79 -2.05 2.63
C ALA A 412 1.40 -2.29 4.10
N PHE A 413 1.85 -3.41 4.70
CA PHE A 413 1.62 -3.71 6.11
C PHE A 413 2.07 -2.56 7.02
N ASN A 414 3.15 -1.85 6.67
CA ASN A 414 3.68 -0.73 7.45
C ASN A 414 2.68 0.43 7.54
N SER A 415 1.93 0.71 6.46
CA SER A 415 0.84 1.69 6.47
C SER A 415 -0.33 1.23 7.34
N MET A 416 -0.62 -0.07 7.39
CA MET A 416 -1.65 -0.63 8.28
C MET A 416 -1.26 -0.48 9.76
N VAL A 417 0.01 -0.74 10.10
CA VAL A 417 0.53 -0.48 11.45
C VAL A 417 0.41 1.00 11.78
N GLY A 418 0.79 1.88 10.86
CA GLY A 418 0.67 3.33 11.02
C GLY A 418 -0.76 3.81 11.28
N ILE A 419 -1.76 3.27 10.57
CA ILE A 419 -3.18 3.51 10.87
C ILE A 419 -3.53 3.04 12.29
N GLY A 420 -3.03 1.88 12.69
CA GLY A 420 -3.20 1.37 14.06
C GLY A 420 -2.62 2.30 15.13
N CYS A 421 -1.42 2.85 14.91
CA CYS A 421 -0.78 3.83 15.79
C CYS A 421 -1.53 5.17 15.84
N ALA A 422 -2.04 5.64 14.70
CA ALA A 422 -2.87 6.84 14.65
C ALA A 422 -4.21 6.65 15.38
N LEU A 423 -4.84 5.48 15.25
CA LEU A 423 -6.05 5.16 16.01
C LEU A 423 -5.77 5.03 17.52
N PHE A 424 -4.63 4.47 17.90
CA PHE A 424 -4.16 4.46 19.28
C PHE A 424 -4.04 5.88 19.83
N THR A 425 -3.42 6.79 19.08
CA THR A 425 -3.32 8.23 19.40
C THR A 425 -4.69 8.87 19.61
N ALA A 426 -5.67 8.50 18.79
CA ALA A 426 -7.04 8.99 18.87
C ALA A 426 -7.89 8.32 19.98
N GLY A 427 -7.31 7.46 20.81
CA GLY A 427 -8.01 6.71 21.87
C GLY A 427 -8.89 5.56 21.35
N GLN A 428 -8.80 5.22 20.07
CA GLN A 428 -9.60 4.17 19.41
C GLN A 428 -8.85 2.84 19.44
N TYR A 429 -8.51 2.37 20.64
CA TYR A 429 -7.58 1.24 20.84
C TYR A 429 -8.04 -0.07 20.19
N ALA A 430 -9.31 -0.43 20.33
CA ALA A 430 -9.84 -1.67 19.75
C ALA A 430 -9.79 -1.68 18.21
N GLU A 431 -10.09 -0.52 17.58
CA GLU A 431 -9.99 -0.40 16.12
C GLU A 431 -8.54 -0.37 15.65
N GLY A 432 -7.66 0.29 16.40
CA GLY A 432 -6.22 0.30 16.14
C GLY A 432 -5.60 -1.09 16.20
N ALA A 433 -6.05 -1.94 17.14
CA ALA A 433 -5.62 -3.33 17.24
C ALA A 433 -6.01 -4.15 16.00
N ILE A 434 -7.22 -3.97 15.47
CA ILE A 434 -7.69 -4.68 14.25
C ILE A 434 -6.78 -4.36 13.05
N TRP A 435 -6.34 -3.11 12.90
CA TRP A 435 -5.42 -2.74 11.81
C TRP A 435 -4.04 -3.36 11.97
N GLN A 436 -3.51 -3.42 13.19
CA GLN A 436 -2.23 -4.06 13.48
C GLN A 436 -2.30 -5.60 13.34
N GLU A 437 -3.41 -6.23 13.69
CA GLU A 437 -3.67 -7.65 13.43
C GLU A 437 -3.64 -7.95 11.92
N ARG A 438 -4.26 -7.10 11.09
CA ARG A 438 -4.19 -7.23 9.63
C ARG A 438 -2.76 -7.12 9.12
N ALA A 439 -2.01 -6.16 9.62
CA ALA A 439 -0.60 -6.00 9.27
C ALA A 439 0.22 -7.26 9.59
N LEU A 440 0.00 -7.86 10.76
CA LEU A 440 0.66 -9.11 11.18
C LEU A 440 0.19 -10.32 10.38
N ALA A 441 -1.06 -10.35 9.92
CA ALA A 441 -1.55 -11.40 9.03
C ALA A 441 -0.85 -11.35 7.66
N GLU A 442 -0.54 -10.15 7.15
CA GLU A 442 0.24 -9.97 5.92
C GLU A 442 1.74 -10.19 6.12
N HIS A 443 2.28 -9.79 7.27
CA HIS A 443 3.71 -9.88 7.58
C HIS A 443 3.98 -10.42 9.00
N PRO A 444 3.85 -11.76 9.21
CA PRO A 444 3.94 -12.35 10.55
C PRO A 444 5.27 -12.17 11.28
N SER A 445 6.38 -11.94 10.55
CA SER A 445 7.69 -11.71 11.15
C SER A 445 7.91 -10.27 11.65
N ALA A 446 6.91 -9.39 11.53
CA ALA A 446 6.98 -8.01 12.03
C ALA A 446 6.74 -7.91 13.54
N SER A 447 7.53 -8.63 14.34
CA SER A 447 7.29 -8.83 15.77
C SER A 447 7.34 -7.55 16.61
N TRP A 448 8.01 -6.50 16.11
CA TRP A 448 8.03 -5.17 16.73
C TRP A 448 6.63 -4.54 16.83
N VAL A 449 5.66 -4.94 15.99
CA VAL A 449 4.28 -4.44 16.03
C VAL A 449 3.62 -4.75 17.39
N HIS A 450 4.05 -5.81 18.07
CA HIS A 450 3.55 -6.16 19.40
C HIS A 450 3.86 -5.08 20.47
N ARG A 451 4.84 -4.20 20.24
CA ARG A 451 5.14 -3.07 21.13
C ARG A 451 4.00 -2.06 21.22
N THR A 452 3.18 -1.92 20.17
CA THR A 452 2.02 -1.04 20.14
C THR A 452 0.70 -1.80 20.18
N LEU A 453 0.67 -3.03 19.67
CA LEU A 453 -0.53 -3.89 19.69
C LEU A 453 -0.85 -4.40 21.10
N CYS A 454 0.15 -4.79 21.88
CA CYS A 454 -0.08 -5.19 23.27
C CYS A 454 -0.71 -4.05 24.11
N PRO A 455 -0.16 -2.81 24.11
CA PRO A 455 -0.82 -1.66 24.71
C PRO A 455 -2.25 -1.42 24.24
N ALA A 456 -2.50 -1.53 22.93
CA ALA A 456 -3.83 -1.33 22.38
C ALA A 456 -4.85 -2.32 22.98
N TYR A 457 -4.46 -3.59 23.18
CA TYR A 457 -5.32 -4.56 23.84
C TYR A 457 -5.52 -4.27 25.34
N VAL A 458 -4.46 -3.87 26.05
CA VAL A 458 -4.55 -3.52 27.48
C VAL A 458 -5.56 -2.38 27.67
N LEU A 459 -5.39 -1.28 26.92
CA LEU A 459 -6.25 -0.10 27.01
C LEU A 459 -7.66 -0.35 26.47
N ALA A 460 -7.85 -1.33 25.59
CA ALA A 460 -9.17 -1.80 25.17
C ALA A 460 -9.82 -2.80 26.14
N GLY A 461 -9.16 -3.17 27.25
CA GLY A 461 -9.65 -4.16 28.22
C GLY A 461 -9.58 -5.62 27.73
N GLN A 462 -8.88 -5.90 26.64
CA GLN A 462 -8.79 -7.22 25.98
C GLN A 462 -7.64 -8.06 26.56
N ARG A 463 -7.73 -8.41 27.85
CA ARG A 463 -6.65 -9.09 28.60
C ARG A 463 -6.12 -10.39 27.97
N PRO A 464 -6.93 -11.31 27.41
CA PRO A 464 -6.41 -12.52 26.77
C PRO A 464 -5.55 -12.22 25.55
N GLN A 465 -5.96 -11.25 24.72
CA GLN A 465 -5.23 -10.79 23.55
C GLN A 465 -3.92 -10.11 23.95
N ALA A 466 -3.96 -9.24 24.97
CA ALA A 466 -2.78 -8.55 25.50
C ALA A 466 -1.69 -9.55 25.93
N ARG A 467 -2.06 -10.61 26.67
CA ARG A 467 -1.14 -11.66 27.10
C ARG A 467 -0.50 -12.42 25.93
N ARG A 468 -1.28 -12.75 24.90
CA ARG A 468 -0.75 -13.40 23.69
C ARG A 468 0.22 -12.48 22.94
N SER A 469 -0.14 -11.20 22.81
CA SER A 469 0.68 -10.18 22.16
C SER A 469 2.02 -9.98 22.89
N LEU A 470 2.00 -9.89 24.22
CA LEU A 470 3.22 -9.80 25.03
C LEU A 470 4.08 -11.07 24.91
N GLY A 471 3.46 -12.26 24.90
CA GLY A 471 4.18 -13.52 24.70
C GLY A 471 4.92 -13.56 23.36
N ALA A 472 4.27 -13.12 22.27
CA ALA A 472 4.88 -13.02 20.95
C ALA A 472 6.03 -12.00 20.90
N LEU A 473 5.89 -10.86 21.60
CA LEU A 473 6.96 -9.87 21.75
C LEU A 473 8.18 -10.46 22.44
N ARG A 474 7.98 -11.14 23.58
CA ARG A 474 9.07 -11.74 24.38
C ARG A 474 9.75 -12.92 23.69
N GLN A 475 9.05 -13.63 22.80
CA GLN A 475 9.66 -14.69 22.01
C GLN A 475 10.75 -14.13 21.07
N HIS A 476 10.56 -12.91 20.53
CA HIS A 476 11.50 -12.28 19.61
C HIS A 476 12.49 -11.35 20.32
N TYR A 477 12.08 -10.75 21.44
CA TYR A 477 12.92 -9.89 22.25
C TYR A 477 12.93 -10.41 23.70
N PRO A 478 13.68 -11.49 23.98
CA PRO A 478 13.66 -12.15 25.29
C PRO A 478 14.18 -11.26 26.43
N ASP A 479 15.13 -10.39 26.12
CA ASP A 479 15.80 -9.51 27.07
C ASP A 479 15.16 -8.11 27.16
N LEU A 480 14.05 -7.88 26.45
CA LEU A 480 13.42 -6.56 26.34
C LEU A 480 12.90 -6.05 27.69
N THR A 481 13.38 -4.88 28.09
CA THR A 481 12.93 -4.15 29.28
C THR A 481 12.09 -2.91 28.94
N LEU A 482 11.37 -2.35 29.92
CA LEU A 482 10.67 -1.07 29.77
C LEU A 482 11.67 0.06 29.46
N ALA A 483 12.85 0.05 30.11
CA ALA A 483 13.91 1.00 29.83
C ALA A 483 14.40 0.93 28.38
N GLU A 484 14.53 -0.27 27.81
CA GLU A 484 14.89 -0.46 26.41
C GLU A 484 13.77 -0.02 25.48
N VAL A 485 12.52 -0.40 25.75
CA VAL A 485 11.35 0.05 24.99
C VAL A 485 11.32 1.58 24.93
N HIS A 486 11.52 2.26 26.04
CA HIS A 486 11.57 3.72 26.09
C HIS A 486 12.74 4.28 25.25
N ARG A 487 13.92 3.66 25.28
CA ARG A 487 15.12 4.12 24.53
C ARG A 487 15.00 3.92 23.01
N GLY A 488 14.36 2.83 22.58
CA GLY A 488 14.19 2.45 21.18
C GLY A 488 12.83 2.83 20.59
N MET A 489 11.95 3.48 21.36
CA MET A 489 10.69 3.95 20.84
C MET A 489 10.94 4.93 19.68
N PRO A 490 10.19 4.83 18.56
CA PRO A 490 10.09 5.93 17.61
C PRO A 490 9.68 7.23 18.33
N PRO A 491 9.91 8.40 17.74
CA PRO A 491 9.64 9.69 18.39
C PRO A 491 8.13 9.99 18.43
N LEU A 492 7.39 9.19 19.20
CA LEU A 492 5.98 9.39 19.50
C LEU A 492 5.82 10.58 20.45
N PRO A 493 4.67 11.27 20.42
CA PRO A 493 4.34 12.28 21.41
C PRO A 493 4.51 11.74 22.84
N PRO A 494 5.05 12.52 23.80
CA PRO A 494 5.38 12.03 25.14
C PRO A 494 4.23 11.30 25.85
N ILE A 495 3.02 11.86 25.78
CA ILE A 495 1.80 11.27 26.35
C ILE A 495 1.55 9.86 25.79
N GLN A 496 1.80 9.64 24.51
CA GLN A 496 1.62 8.32 23.90
C GLN A 496 2.71 7.35 24.32
N CYS A 497 3.95 7.82 24.43
CA CYS A 497 5.06 7.01 24.93
C CYS A 497 4.74 6.51 26.35
N ASP A 498 4.27 7.39 27.22
CA ASP A 498 3.88 7.06 28.59
C ASP A 498 2.74 6.03 28.63
N LEU A 499 1.72 6.18 27.77
CA LEU A 499 0.63 5.20 27.65
C LEU A 499 1.12 3.83 27.18
N VAL A 500 2.04 3.78 26.22
CA VAL A 500 2.62 2.52 25.71
C VAL A 500 3.44 1.83 26.80
N VAL A 501 4.33 2.57 27.46
CA VAL A 501 5.19 2.04 28.54
C VAL A 501 4.34 1.57 29.72
N GLY A 502 3.39 2.38 30.18
CA GLY A 502 2.48 2.01 31.28
C GLY A 502 1.64 0.77 30.98
N ALA A 503 1.14 0.64 29.75
CA ALA A 503 0.37 -0.54 29.37
C ALA A 503 1.24 -1.81 29.24
N LEU A 504 2.50 -1.69 28.78
CA LEU A 504 3.44 -2.81 28.77
C LEU A 504 3.84 -3.23 30.19
N GLN A 505 3.99 -2.27 31.09
CA GLN A 505 4.21 -2.53 32.52
C GLN A 505 3.03 -3.29 33.13
N GLU A 506 1.80 -2.86 32.88
CA GLU A 506 0.59 -3.57 33.33
C GLU A 506 0.50 -4.99 32.75
N ALA A 507 0.92 -5.17 31.50
CA ALA A 507 0.96 -6.49 30.86
C ALA A 507 2.04 -7.41 31.45
N GLY A 508 3.02 -6.87 32.18
CA GLY A 508 4.08 -7.61 32.87
C GLY A 508 5.42 -7.65 32.14
N LEU A 509 5.75 -6.64 31.33
CA LEU A 509 7.11 -6.45 30.81
C LEU A 509 8.04 -6.00 31.96
N PRO A 510 9.24 -6.59 32.11
CA PRO A 510 10.18 -6.20 33.17
C PRO A 510 10.66 -4.76 33.02
N ALA A 511 11.00 -4.13 34.15
CA ALA A 511 11.49 -2.75 34.23
C ALA A 511 12.78 -2.52 33.42
#